data_AF-A0A832TS45-F1
#
_entry.id   AF-A0A832TS45-F1
#
_cell.length_a   1.000
_cell.length_b   1.000
_cell.length_c   1.000
_cell.angle_alpha   90.00
_cell.angle_beta   90.00
_cell.angle_gamma   90.00
#
_symmetry.space_group_name_H-M   'P 1'
#
loop_
_entity.id
_entity.type
_entity.pdbx_description
1 polymer ?
#
loop_
_entity_poly.entity_id
_entity_poly.type
_entity_poly.pdbx_seq_one_letter_code
_entity_poly.pdbx_strand_id
1 'polypeptide(L)'
;MLIVPIIGWLALFGYIVRLINEFAEGRYEGLIKLDFMEDIKLGLMMFLKALPFYIIYAIILYAATYVSETFGNLVSLLLGVFVIPMLAVNFFRKQTVESFFEFDILNVVRDNLGEYIITVLKQYALGIVFLILSIVLVGIPGMFFTNSIFIANMYGRLVEKRTESDL
;
A
#
# COMPACT_ATOMS: atom_id res chain seq x y z
N MET A 1 -22.92 9.32 17.25
CA MET A 1 -22.79 8.07 16.45
C MET A 1 -21.86 8.21 15.23
N LEU A 2 -21.09 9.30 15.08
CA LEU A 2 -20.12 9.50 13.98
C LEU A 2 -18.68 9.06 14.30
N ILE A 3 -18.41 8.60 15.53
CA ILE A 3 -17.06 8.24 16.00
C ILE A 3 -16.69 6.80 15.62
N VAL A 4 -17.68 5.89 15.62
CA VAL A 4 -17.49 4.46 15.30
C VAL A 4 -16.97 4.24 13.87
N PRO A 5 -17.45 4.94 12.82
CA PRO A 5 -16.91 4.80 11.46
C PRO A 5 -15.43 5.18 11.38
N ILE A 6 -15.02 6.29 11.99
CA ILE A 6 -13.64 6.81 11.88
C ILE A 6 -12.64 5.91 12.63
N ILE A 7 -12.99 5.48 13.84
CA ILE A 7 -12.12 4.62 14.65
C ILE A 7 -11.93 3.25 14.00
N GLY A 8 -12.97 2.69 13.39
CA GLY A 8 -12.88 1.42 12.65
C GLY A 8 -11.88 1.49 11.50
N TRP A 9 -11.87 2.59 10.74
CA TRP A 9 -10.92 2.79 9.65
C TRP A 9 -9.47 2.93 10.14
N LEU A 10 -9.25 3.60 11.27
CA LEU A 10 -7.91 3.70 11.87
C LEU A 10 -7.40 2.33 12.33
N ALA A 11 -8.25 1.52 12.98
CA ALA A 11 -7.91 0.16 13.35
C ALA A 11 -7.56 -0.70 12.12
N LEU A 12 -8.37 -0.62 11.06
CA LEU A 12 -8.09 -1.34 9.82
C LEU A 12 -6.77 -0.90 9.19
N PHE A 13 -6.44 0.39 9.25
CA PHE A 13 -5.18 0.91 8.70
C PHE A 13 -3.96 0.38 9.46
N GLY A 14 -3.98 0.39 10.79
CA GLY A 14 -2.90 -0.21 11.59
C GLY A 14 -2.76 -1.72 11.36
N TYR A 15 -3.90 -2.42 11.24
CA TYR A 15 -3.91 -3.84 10.89
C TYR A 15 -3.24 -4.11 9.54
N ILE A 16 -3.54 -3.31 8.51
CA ILE A 16 -2.93 -3.43 7.17
C ILE A 16 -1.42 -3.22 7.26
N VAL A 17 -0.95 -2.25 8.05
CA VAL A 17 0.49 -2.01 8.25
C VAL A 17 1.16 -3.26 8.81
N ARG A 18 0.60 -3.88 9.86
CA ARG A 18 1.16 -5.12 10.43
C ARG A 18 1.11 -6.27 9.43
N LEU A 19 0.01 -6.43 8.70
CA LEU A 19 -0.15 -7.47 7.69
C LEU A 19 0.90 -7.35 6.58
N ILE A 20 1.12 -6.14 6.08
CA ILE A 20 2.13 -5.87 5.04
C ILE A 20 3.53 -6.23 5.52
N ASN A 21 3.86 -5.95 6.78
CA ASN A 21 5.15 -6.33 7.35
C ASN A 21 5.33 -7.86 7.41
N GLU A 22 4.31 -8.63 7.80
CA GLU A 22 4.39 -10.10 7.78
C GLU A 22 4.61 -10.66 6.36
N PHE A 23 3.97 -10.06 5.35
CA PHE A 23 4.19 -10.44 3.95
C PHE A 23 5.58 -10.04 3.44
N ALA A 24 6.08 -8.85 3.80
CA ALA A 24 7.41 -8.39 3.43
C ALA A 24 8.51 -9.25 4.09
N GLU A 25 8.31 -9.67 5.34
CA GLU A 25 9.27 -10.50 6.07
C GLU A 25 9.15 -12.00 5.71
N GLY A 26 8.18 -12.36 4.86
CA GLY A 26 7.95 -13.74 4.42
C GLY A 26 7.45 -14.68 5.52
N ARG A 27 6.92 -14.13 6.63
CA ARG A 27 6.45 -14.87 7.81
C ARG A 27 4.94 -15.14 7.80
N TYR A 28 4.31 -15.07 6.63
CA TYR A 28 2.86 -15.27 6.54
C TYR A 28 2.46 -16.73 6.83
N GLU A 29 2.08 -16.99 8.08
CA GLU A 29 1.54 -18.29 8.53
C GLU A 29 0.01 -18.32 8.59
N GLY A 30 -0.65 -17.15 8.51
CA GLY A 30 -2.10 -17.02 8.57
C GLY A 30 -2.56 -15.59 8.84
N LEU A 31 -3.87 -15.43 9.07
CA LEU A 31 -4.43 -14.12 9.44
C LEU A 31 -3.91 -13.70 10.82
N ILE A 32 -3.23 -12.56 10.87
CA ILE A 32 -2.87 -11.94 12.15
C ILE A 32 -4.12 -11.55 12.91
N LYS A 33 -4.07 -11.67 14.25
CA LYS A 33 -5.18 -11.29 15.11
C LYS A 33 -5.29 -9.77 15.18
N LEU A 34 -6.51 -9.25 14.96
CA LEU A 34 -6.81 -7.84 15.16
C LEU A 34 -6.60 -7.48 16.63
N ASP A 35 -5.74 -6.50 16.90
CA ASP A 35 -5.55 -5.92 18.21
C ASP A 35 -6.06 -4.49 18.14
N PHE A 36 -7.34 -4.33 18.44
CA PHE A 36 -8.06 -3.08 18.15
C PHE A 36 -7.38 -1.84 18.71
N MET A 37 -6.85 -1.90 19.94
CA MET A 37 -6.23 -0.74 20.58
C MET A 37 -4.87 -0.41 19.96
N GLU A 38 -4.02 -1.41 19.76
CA GLU A 38 -2.70 -1.21 19.16
C GLU A 38 -2.81 -0.81 17.68
N ASP A 39 -3.76 -1.41 16.96
CA ASP A 39 -4.03 -1.10 15.56
C ASP A 39 -4.56 0.33 15.38
N ILE A 40 -5.38 0.86 16.30
CA ILE A 40 -5.80 2.27 16.24
C ILE A 40 -4.60 3.20 16.42
N LYS A 41 -3.76 2.95 17.41
CA LYS A 41 -2.58 3.78 17.68
C LYS A 41 -1.64 3.79 16.48
N LEU A 42 -1.35 2.60 15.95
CA LEU A 42 -0.50 2.44 14.78
C LEU A 42 -1.12 3.11 13.56
N GLY A 43 -2.42 2.88 13.30
CA GLY A 43 -3.13 3.48 12.19
C GLY A 43 -3.14 5.01 12.25
N LEU A 44 -3.40 5.59 13.42
CA LEU A 44 -3.34 7.03 13.62
C LEU A 44 -1.93 7.58 13.36
N MET A 45 -0.90 6.94 13.93
CA MET A 45 0.49 7.36 13.74
C MET A 45 0.89 7.32 12.25
N MET A 46 0.53 6.24 11.56
CA MET A 46 0.84 6.08 10.14
C MET A 46 0.06 7.05 9.27
N PHE A 47 -1.20 7.32 9.60
CA PHE A 47 -2.00 8.33 8.90
C PHE A 47 -1.35 9.71 8.99
N LEU A 48 -0.94 10.13 10.19
CA LEU A 48 -0.26 11.42 10.41
C LEU A 48 1.06 11.49 9.63
N LYS A 49 1.85 10.42 9.63
CA LYS A 49 3.11 10.34 8.87
C LYS A 49 2.90 10.35 7.36
N ALA A 50 1.76 9.91 6.86
CA ALA A 50 1.43 9.91 5.44
C ALA A 50 0.96 11.29 4.92
N LEU A 51 0.54 12.21 5.81
CA LEU A 51 -0.01 13.51 5.42
C LEU A 51 0.93 14.33 4.50
N PRO A 52 2.23 14.47 4.77
CA PRO A 52 3.12 15.24 3.90
C PRO A 52 3.14 14.69 2.47
N PHE A 53 3.14 13.36 2.33
CA PHE A 53 3.11 12.70 1.04
C PHE A 53 1.78 12.94 0.30
N TYR A 54 0.64 12.81 1.00
CA TYR A 54 -0.67 13.06 0.41
C TYR A 54 -0.84 14.52 -0.06
N ILE A 55 -0.30 15.49 0.68
CA ILE A 55 -0.34 16.90 0.27
C ILE A 55 0.46 17.09 -1.03
N ILE A 56 1.69 16.57 -1.09
CA ILE A 56 2.53 16.67 -2.29
C ILE A 56 1.89 15.96 -3.49
N TYR A 57 1.38 14.75 -3.28
CA TYR A 57 0.68 13.98 -4.31
C TYR A 57 -0.54 14.73 -4.86
N ALA A 58 -1.35 15.33 -3.99
CA ALA A 58 -2.50 16.13 -4.40
C ALA A 58 -2.09 17.37 -5.21
N ILE A 59 -1.02 18.06 -4.83
CA ILE A 59 -0.47 19.21 -5.58
C ILE A 59 -0.02 18.78 -6.99
N ILE A 60 0.69 17.65 -7.10
CA ILE A 60 1.16 17.12 -8.39
C ILE A 60 -0.03 16.81 -9.30
N LEU A 61 -1.05 16.11 -8.79
CA LEU A 61 -2.24 15.79 -9.57
C LEU A 61 -3.02 17.03 -9.98
N TYR A 62 -3.18 18.00 -9.07
CA TYR A 62 -3.86 19.26 -9.37
C TYR A 62 -3.13 20.03 -10.47
N ALA A 63 -1.81 20.12 -10.40
CA ALA A 63 -0.98 20.77 -11.42
C ALA A 63 -1.08 20.06 -12.78
N ALA A 64 -1.07 18.72 -12.81
CA ALA A 64 -1.22 17.95 -14.05
C ALA A 64 -2.61 18.15 -14.68
N THR A 65 -3.68 18.07 -13.88
CA THR A 65 -5.05 18.30 -14.33
C THR A 65 -5.27 19.73 -14.83
N TYR A 66 -4.57 20.71 -14.24
CA TYR A 66 -4.61 22.10 -14.71
C TYR A 66 -4.08 22.27 -16.14
N VAL A 67 -3.10 21.45 -16.57
CA VAL A 67 -2.62 21.45 -17.96
C VAL A 67 -3.69 20.89 -18.89
N SER A 68 -4.22 19.71 -18.56
CA SER A 68 -5.42 19.16 -19.18
C SER A 68 -5.94 17.98 -18.34
N GLU A 69 -7.26 17.75 -18.39
CA GLU A 69 -7.88 16.62 -17.70
C GLU A 69 -7.31 15.27 -18.15
N THR A 70 -7.10 15.09 -19.46
CA THR A 70 -6.51 13.85 -20.00
C THR A 70 -5.09 13.63 -19.48
N PHE A 71 -4.27 14.68 -19.41
CA PHE A 71 -2.92 14.57 -18.86
C PHE A 71 -2.94 14.25 -17.36
N GLY A 72 -3.81 14.91 -16.59
CA GLY A 72 -4.02 14.61 -15.17
C GLY A 72 -4.41 13.15 -14.93
N ASN A 73 -5.34 12.61 -15.73
CA ASN A 73 -5.75 11.21 -15.66
C ASN A 73 -4.60 10.23 -15.99
N LEU A 74 -3.80 10.56 -17.01
CA LEU A 74 -2.63 9.75 -17.36
C LEU A 74 -1.59 9.74 -16.23
N VAL A 75 -1.28 10.90 -15.66
CA VAL A 75 -0.33 11.02 -14.53
C VAL A 75 -0.86 10.24 -13.32
N SER A 76 -2.14 10.37 -12.99
CA SER A 76 -2.78 9.64 -11.90
C SER A 76 -2.65 8.13 -12.08
N LEU A 77 -2.93 7.63 -13.31
CA LEU A 77 -2.80 6.21 -13.64
C LEU A 77 -1.35 5.73 -13.50
N LEU A 78 -0.38 6.46 -14.05
CA LEU A 78 1.03 6.06 -14.00
C LEU A 78 1.56 6.04 -12.56
N LEU A 79 1.24 7.07 -11.76
CA LEU A 79 1.63 7.11 -10.36
C LEU A 79 0.94 5.98 -9.57
N GLY A 80 -0.37 5.83 -9.73
CA GLY A 80 -1.17 4.83 -9.03
C GLY A 80 -0.77 3.38 -9.34
N VAL A 81 -0.30 3.11 -10.56
CA VAL A 81 0.12 1.77 -10.97
C VAL A 81 1.58 1.47 -10.65
N PHE A 82 2.52 2.41 -10.85
CA PHE A 82 3.96 2.09 -10.80
C PHE A 82 4.70 2.69 -9.61
N VAL A 83 4.21 3.80 -9.04
CA VAL A 83 4.96 4.59 -8.05
C VAL A 83 4.38 4.37 -6.65
N ILE A 84 3.09 4.66 -6.51
CA ILE A 84 2.39 4.64 -5.21
C ILE A 84 2.45 3.26 -4.54
N PRO A 85 2.22 2.12 -5.21
CA PRO A 85 2.19 0.82 -4.52
C PRO A 85 3.51 0.47 -3.85
N MET A 86 4.65 0.76 -4.49
CA MET A 86 5.97 0.46 -3.93
C MET A 86 6.36 1.41 -2.82
N LEU A 87 6.11 2.71 -3.00
CA LEU A 87 6.38 3.70 -1.94
C LEU A 87 5.49 3.47 -0.72
N ALA A 88 4.23 3.07 -0.91
CA ALA A 88 3.32 2.73 0.18
C ALA A 88 3.81 1.51 0.96
N VAL A 89 4.25 0.45 0.29
CA VAL A 89 4.82 -0.73 0.97
C VAL A 89 6.12 -0.37 1.70
N ASN A 90 7.02 0.39 1.08
CA ASN A 90 8.24 0.87 1.72
C ASN A 90 7.93 1.70 2.98
N PHE A 91 6.91 2.56 2.89
CA PHE A 91 6.42 3.34 4.01
C PHE A 91 5.83 2.49 5.14
N PHE A 92 4.98 1.52 4.82
CA PHE A 92 4.41 0.63 5.82
C PHE A 92 5.48 -0.24 6.48
N ARG A 93 6.54 -0.55 5.73
CA ARG A 93 7.68 -1.30 6.23
C ARG A 93 8.54 -0.46 7.18
N LYS A 94 9.01 0.70 6.74
CA LYS A 94 9.94 1.55 7.50
C LYS A 94 9.27 2.45 8.54
N GLN A 95 7.99 2.76 8.34
CA GLN A 95 7.16 3.57 9.23
C GLN A 95 7.73 4.98 9.50
N THR A 96 8.51 5.55 8.57
CA THR A 96 9.05 6.92 8.66
C THR A 96 8.49 7.78 7.53
N VAL A 97 8.36 9.09 7.75
CA VAL A 97 7.89 10.01 6.69
C VAL A 97 8.80 9.95 5.46
N GLU A 98 10.12 9.89 5.70
CA GLU A 98 11.15 9.87 4.66
C GLU A 98 11.01 8.68 3.69
N SER A 99 10.58 7.52 4.18
CA SER A 99 10.44 6.32 3.35
C SER A 99 9.40 6.43 2.22
N PHE A 100 8.45 7.36 2.30
CA PHE A 100 7.57 7.69 1.18
C PHE A 100 8.28 8.41 0.02
N PHE A 101 9.44 9.00 0.28
CA PHE A 101 10.22 9.80 -0.67
C PHE A 101 11.52 9.12 -1.10
N GLU A 102 11.73 7.86 -0.70
CA GLU A 102 12.85 7.04 -1.16
C GLU A 102 12.57 6.47 -2.56
N PHE A 103 12.68 7.31 -3.58
CA PHE A 103 12.36 6.93 -4.96
C PHE A 103 13.31 5.88 -5.57
N ASP A 104 14.47 5.63 -4.97
CA ASP A 104 15.40 4.59 -5.41
C ASP A 104 14.77 3.19 -5.36
N ILE A 105 13.76 2.97 -4.50
CA ILE A 105 13.01 1.71 -4.44
C ILE A 105 12.31 1.39 -5.77
N LEU A 106 12.01 2.41 -6.59
CA LEU A 106 11.35 2.25 -7.88
C LEU A 106 12.27 1.59 -8.91
N ASN A 107 13.59 1.58 -8.69
CA ASN A 107 14.52 0.83 -9.53
C ASN A 107 14.17 -0.67 -9.54
N VAL A 108 13.64 -1.21 -8.45
CA VAL A 108 13.18 -2.62 -8.40
C VAL A 108 12.05 -2.88 -9.39
N VAL A 109 11.12 -1.92 -9.55
CA VAL A 109 10.03 -2.02 -10.55
C VAL A 109 10.62 -2.02 -11.94
N ARG A 110 11.55 -1.10 -12.23
CA ARG A 110 12.21 -0.97 -13.53
C ARG A 110 13.04 -2.21 -13.89
N ASP A 111 13.81 -2.73 -12.94
CA ASP A 111 14.72 -3.86 -13.14
C ASP A 111 13.94 -5.18 -13.26
N ASN A 112 12.74 -5.25 -12.66
CA ASN A 112 11.91 -6.46 -12.60
C ASN A 112 10.50 -6.24 -13.16
N LEU A 113 10.36 -5.50 -14.27
CA LEU A 113 9.05 -5.12 -14.84
C LEU A 113 8.12 -6.31 -15.05
N GLY A 114 8.62 -7.44 -15.55
CA GLY A 114 7.80 -8.63 -15.79
C GLY A 114 7.17 -9.18 -14.51
N GLU A 115 7.97 -9.33 -13.45
CA GLU A 115 7.50 -9.80 -12.15
C GLU A 115 6.56 -8.78 -11.49
N TYR A 116 6.87 -7.48 -11.62
CA TYR A 116 6.02 -6.42 -11.13
C TYR A 116 4.62 -6.45 -11.76
N ILE A 117 4.54 -6.52 -13.09
CA ILE A 117 3.26 -6.57 -13.81
C ILE A 117 2.46 -7.81 -13.39
N ILE A 118 3.09 -8.98 -13.27
CA ILE A 118 2.42 -10.19 -12.77
C ILE A 118 1.87 -9.97 -11.36
N THR A 119 2.63 -9.30 -10.50
CA THR A 119 2.25 -9.00 -9.11
C THR A 119 1.04 -8.06 -9.06
N VAL A 120 1.04 -7.00 -9.86
CA VAL A 120 -0.10 -6.08 -10.00
C VAL A 120 -1.34 -6.79 -10.56
N LEU A 121 -1.18 -7.64 -11.58
CA LEU A 121 -2.28 -8.42 -12.14
C LEU A 121 -2.90 -9.39 -11.13
N LYS A 122 -2.08 -10.09 -10.34
CA LYS A 122 -2.55 -10.94 -9.23
C LYS A 122 -3.36 -10.12 -8.23
N GLN A 123 -2.90 -8.91 -7.93
CA GLN A 123 -3.58 -8.02 -7.01
C GLN A 123 -4.96 -7.58 -7.54
N TYR A 124 -5.06 -7.20 -8.80
CA TYR A 124 -6.36 -6.86 -9.41
C TYR A 124 -7.29 -8.07 -9.51
N ALA A 125 -6.78 -9.24 -9.86
CA ALA A 125 -7.57 -10.47 -9.88
C ALA A 125 -8.18 -10.75 -8.49
N LEU A 126 -7.38 -10.61 -7.43
CA LEU A 126 -7.85 -10.80 -6.06
C LEU A 126 -8.83 -9.70 -5.63
N GLY A 127 -8.58 -8.45 -6.02
CA GLY A 127 -9.50 -7.34 -5.80
C GLY A 127 -10.89 -7.59 -6.42
N ILE A 128 -10.95 -8.15 -7.63
CA ILE A 128 -12.21 -8.52 -8.29
C ILE A 128 -12.95 -9.62 -7.51
N VAL A 129 -12.22 -10.63 -7.01
CA VAL A 129 -12.83 -11.68 -6.17
C VAL A 129 -13.46 -11.08 -4.91
N PHE A 130 -12.74 -10.19 -4.21
CA PHE A 130 -13.27 -9.56 -3.01
C PHE A 130 -14.37 -8.53 -3.32
N LEU A 131 -14.34 -7.89 -4.49
CA LEU A 131 -15.44 -7.06 -4.95
C LEU A 131 -16.73 -7.87 -5.11
N ILE A 132 -16.67 -9.07 -5.68
CA ILE A 132 -17.84 -9.97 -5.77
C ILE A 132 -18.30 -10.39 -4.37
N LEU A 133 -17.36 -10.74 -3.48
CA LEU A 133 -17.66 -11.10 -2.09
C LEU A 133 -18.16 -9.91 -1.25
N SER A 134 -18.12 -8.68 -1.75
CA SER A 134 -18.63 -7.51 -1.02
C SER A 134 -20.15 -7.57 -0.84
N ILE A 135 -20.85 -8.32 -1.71
CA ILE A 135 -22.30 -8.60 -1.59
C ILE A 135 -22.64 -9.22 -0.24
N VAL A 136 -21.76 -10.07 0.30
CA VAL A 136 -21.93 -10.73 1.61
C VAL A 136 -21.18 -10.00 2.73
N LEU A 137 -20.88 -8.70 2.55
CA LEU A 137 -20.15 -7.79 3.47
C LEU A 137 -18.70 -8.17 3.78
N VAL A 138 -18.34 -9.46 3.77
CA VAL A 138 -16.97 -9.94 4.04
C VAL A 138 -15.97 -9.51 2.96
N GLY A 139 -16.43 -9.20 1.76
CA GLY A 139 -15.56 -8.68 0.69
C GLY A 139 -15.04 -7.27 0.94
N ILE A 140 -15.75 -6.44 1.74
CA ILE A 140 -15.33 -5.06 1.99
C ILE A 140 -13.98 -5.04 2.75
N PRO A 141 -13.81 -5.68 3.92
CA PRO A 141 -12.51 -5.76 4.57
C PRO A 141 -11.45 -6.46 3.71
N GLY A 142 -11.86 -7.50 2.98
CA GLY A 142 -10.97 -8.23 2.07
C GLY A 142 -10.32 -7.33 1.03
N MET A 143 -11.09 -6.46 0.37
CA MET A 143 -10.55 -5.50 -0.60
C MET A 143 -9.47 -4.60 0.00
N PHE A 144 -9.63 -4.15 1.25
CA PHE A 144 -8.60 -3.33 1.92
C PHE A 144 -7.33 -4.12 2.21
N PHE A 145 -7.45 -5.38 2.64
CA PHE A 145 -6.29 -6.22 2.92
C PHE A 145 -5.53 -6.60 1.67
N THR A 146 -6.21 -6.85 0.56
CA THR A 146 -5.57 -7.43 -0.63
C THR A 146 -4.88 -6.42 -1.53
N ASN A 147 -5.10 -5.13 -1.29
CA ASN A 147 -4.54 -4.03 -2.08
C ASN A 147 -3.03 -3.81 -1.91
N SER A 148 -2.31 -4.66 -1.17
CA SER A 148 -0.85 -4.53 -1.08
C SER A 148 -0.09 -5.83 -0.81
N ILE A 149 -0.75 -6.96 -0.53
CA ILE A 149 -0.05 -8.18 -0.05
C ILE A 149 0.93 -8.76 -1.07
N PHE A 150 0.58 -8.75 -2.36
CA PHE A 150 1.46 -9.28 -3.40
C PHE A 150 2.66 -8.37 -3.63
N ILE A 151 2.43 -7.05 -3.61
CA ILE A 151 3.49 -6.05 -3.70
C ILE A 151 4.40 -6.13 -2.46
N ALA A 152 3.84 -6.35 -1.27
CA ALA A 152 4.59 -6.55 -0.02
C ALA A 152 5.50 -7.78 -0.07
N ASN A 153 4.98 -8.91 -0.52
CA ASN A 153 5.78 -10.13 -0.70
C ASN A 153 6.89 -9.94 -1.75
N MET A 154 6.58 -9.28 -2.87
CA MET A 154 7.59 -8.95 -3.90
C MET A 154 8.66 -8.01 -3.34
N TYR A 155 8.26 -6.98 -2.61
CA TYR A 155 9.15 -6.04 -1.92
C TYR A 155 10.10 -6.80 -0.99
N GLY A 156 9.60 -7.67 -0.12
CA GLY A 156 10.42 -8.48 0.78
C GLY A 156 11.48 -9.31 0.04
N ARG A 157 11.07 -9.96 -1.05
CA ARG A 157 11.96 -10.81 -1.85
C ARG A 157 13.03 -10.04 -2.62
N LEU A 158 12.71 -8.87 -3.16
CA LEU A 158 13.57 -8.15 -4.11
C LEU A 158 14.32 -6.98 -3.48
N VAL A 159 13.85 -6.48 -2.34
CA VAL A 159 14.45 -5.36 -1.61
C VAL A 159 15.18 -5.89 -0.39
N GLU A 160 14.48 -6.49 0.58
CA GLU A 160 15.08 -6.85 1.86
C GLU A 160 16.16 -7.93 1.70
N LYS A 161 15.85 -9.02 0.98
CA LYS A 161 16.82 -10.10 0.75
C LYS A 161 17.99 -9.70 -0.14
N ARG A 162 17.80 -8.70 -1.01
CA ARG A 162 18.88 -8.15 -1.85
C ARG A 162 19.84 -7.31 -1.02
N THR A 163 19.33 -6.48 -0.11
CA THR A 163 20.16 -5.73 0.84
C THR A 163 20.94 -6.66 1.78
N GLU A 164 20.36 -7.79 2.19
CA GLU A 164 21.08 -8.80 2.98
C GLU A 164 22.19 -9.52 2.19
N SER A 165 22.06 -9.71 0.88
CA SER A 165 23.10 -10.36 0.06
C SER A 165 24.25 -9.42 -0.33
N ASP A 166 24.01 -8.11 -0.29
CA ASP A 166 24.99 -7.07 -0.63
C ASP A 166 25.83 -6.63 0.60
N LEU A 167 25.59 -7.20 1.78
CA LEU A 167 26.32 -7.00 3.05
C LEU A 167 27.24 -8.19 3.36
#